data_AF-A0A3D1D4Q0-F1
#
_entry.id   AF-A0A3D1D4Q0-F1
#
_cell.length_a   1.000
_cell.length_b   1.000
_cell.length_c   1.000
_cell.angle_alpha   90.00
_cell.angle_beta   90.00
_cell.angle_gamma   90.00
#
_symmetry.space_group_name_H-M   'P 1'
#
loop_
_entity.id
_entity.type
_entity.pdbx_description
1 polymer ?
#
loop_
_entity_poly.entity_id
_entity_poly.type
_entity_poly.pdbx_seq_one_letter_code
_entity_poly.pdbx_strand_id
1 'polypeptide(L)'
;MKTKNIFLSALTLICLLGFSACKDNDEPVGDPYLTFDNIEGTINVSKAGITQAKRKAVTVRSNSPWKLSLENPDDASWLHYFIDEGEDDGIIYYWVDKNSTFDQREGKINLTGYGKVLNSLDIVQEADVPSIAIRDGVSGYTIDPDGSVLKLAIDANITWKASLTPDVEWARITNVTEDSIFVTIDKNEEDERTVSLTLVGEGEHSNVNATALITQKDESLIYADDFNWLQEGEEKPLYEYPEIRITLWNEAEKAVGWESLSTWAYGGRGYAKLGKTNYNGDIISPALTKLKKPTNVKVTFQSIGYISSVGAKDASVVKVGIIGPGEVDGDDVKTISINGTTYRCVRFVNTVFPNSQSNENGEDYDPWAQPGSYHSFTITGATAETRIIFIGGDAWNKATGKNRVFLDNLEVVRLKQ
;
A
#
# COMPACT_ATOMS: atom_id res chain seq x y z
N MET A 1 41.64 26.36 -41.11
CA MET A 1 41.99 27.66 -41.69
C MET A 1 41.00 27.96 -42.82
N LYS A 2 40.19 29.02 -42.69
CA LYS A 2 39.30 29.54 -43.75
C LYS A 2 40.13 30.38 -44.74
N THR A 3 39.88 30.26 -46.04
CA THR A 3 39.79 31.33 -47.09
C THR A 3 39.88 30.66 -48.48
N LYS A 4 38.79 30.60 -49.25
CA LYS A 4 38.33 31.56 -50.29
C LYS A 4 39.27 31.73 -51.50
N ASN A 5 38.79 31.20 -52.63
CA ASN A 5 38.91 31.54 -54.06
C ASN A 5 39.78 32.75 -54.48
N ILE A 6 40.41 32.66 -55.67
CA ILE A 6 40.23 33.58 -56.83
C ILE A 6 41.19 33.24 -58.01
N PHE A 7 40.59 33.11 -59.22
CA PHE A 7 40.99 33.47 -60.60
C PHE A 7 42.37 33.18 -61.24
N LEU A 8 42.35 32.61 -62.47
CA LEU A 8 42.83 33.16 -63.78
C LEU A 8 42.58 32.09 -64.89
N SER A 9 41.57 32.18 -65.76
CA SER A 9 41.49 32.81 -67.10
C SER A 9 42.31 32.18 -68.26
N ALA A 10 41.62 31.79 -69.34
CA ALA A 10 41.95 31.87 -70.80
C ALA A 10 41.47 30.58 -71.52
N LEU A 11 40.27 30.54 -72.12
CA LEU A 11 39.90 30.99 -73.47
C LEU A 11 40.71 30.33 -74.61
N THR A 12 40.13 29.29 -75.23
CA THR A 12 40.22 29.10 -76.69
C THR A 12 38.98 28.40 -77.23
N LEU A 13 38.58 28.84 -78.41
CA LEU A 13 37.25 28.78 -79.01
C LEU A 13 37.30 27.85 -80.25
N ILE A 14 36.34 26.91 -80.32
CA ILE A 14 35.64 26.34 -81.49
C ILE A 14 36.47 25.67 -82.61
N CYS A 15 36.20 24.38 -82.87
CA CYS A 15 35.72 23.91 -84.18
C CYS A 15 35.14 22.47 -84.15
N LEU A 16 33.81 22.42 -84.22
CA LEU A 16 32.93 21.43 -84.88
C LEU A 16 33.57 20.16 -85.47
N LEU A 17 33.23 19.00 -84.89
CA LEU A 17 32.81 17.81 -85.64
C LEU A 17 31.70 17.11 -84.84
N GLY A 18 30.55 16.90 -85.50
CA GLY A 18 29.35 16.35 -84.90
C GLY A 18 29.47 14.86 -84.61
N PHE A 19 29.06 14.49 -83.40
CA PHE A 19 28.49 13.19 -83.12
C PHE A 19 27.02 13.42 -82.80
N SER A 20 26.14 12.77 -83.56
CA SER A 20 24.72 12.68 -83.24
C SER A 20 24.56 12.16 -81.81
N ALA A 21 24.17 13.03 -80.90
CA ALA A 21 23.52 12.62 -79.67
C ALA A 21 22.07 12.31 -80.04
N CYS A 22 21.71 11.04 -79.97
CA CYS A 22 20.30 10.64 -79.92
C CYS A 22 19.63 11.47 -78.82
N LYS A 23 18.60 12.23 -79.21
CA LYS A 23 17.54 12.59 -78.27
C LYS A 23 16.81 11.29 -77.96
N ASP A 24 17.12 10.67 -76.83
CA ASP A 24 16.18 9.74 -76.22
C ASP A 24 15.03 10.60 -75.69
N ASN A 25 14.06 10.83 -76.57
CA ASN A 25 12.72 11.23 -76.19
C ASN A 25 12.05 9.95 -75.64
N ASP A 26 12.33 9.60 -74.39
CA ASP A 26 11.50 8.67 -73.63
C ASP A 26 10.23 9.42 -73.18
N GLU A 27 9.38 9.77 -74.15
CA GLU A 27 7.96 9.97 -73.85
C GLU A 27 7.36 8.58 -73.66
N PRO A 28 6.70 8.30 -72.52
CA PRO A 28 6.14 6.98 -72.24
C PRO A 28 5.20 6.57 -73.38
N VAL A 29 5.52 5.42 -74.00
CA VAL A 29 4.74 4.87 -75.12
C VAL A 29 3.48 4.20 -74.55
N GLY A 30 2.35 4.91 -74.62
CA GLY A 30 1.02 4.45 -74.23
C GLY A 30 0.38 5.28 -73.13
N ASP A 31 -0.94 5.20 -72.98
CA ASP A 31 -1.64 5.85 -71.86
C ASP A 31 -1.10 5.28 -70.52
N PRO A 32 -0.83 6.13 -69.51
CA PRO A 32 -0.34 5.66 -68.22
C PRO A 32 -1.39 4.77 -67.56
N TYR A 33 -0.99 3.58 -67.10
CA TYR A 33 -1.80 2.72 -66.25
C TYR A 33 -1.13 2.57 -64.90
N LEU A 34 -1.94 2.62 -63.84
CA LEU A 34 -1.49 2.43 -62.46
C LEU A 34 -2.59 1.71 -61.69
N THR A 35 -2.39 0.43 -61.41
CA THR A 35 -3.38 -0.42 -60.72
C THR A 35 -2.72 -1.31 -59.68
N PHE A 36 -3.49 -1.74 -58.69
CA PHE A 36 -3.09 -2.86 -57.84
C PHE A 36 -3.55 -4.16 -58.51
N ASP A 37 -2.64 -5.12 -58.66
CA ASP A 37 -3.02 -6.48 -59.06
C ASP A 37 -3.67 -7.18 -57.85
N ASN A 38 -4.78 -7.87 -58.09
CA ASN A 38 -5.47 -8.76 -57.13
C ASN A 38 -6.06 -8.09 -55.87
N ILE A 39 -6.33 -6.78 -55.90
CA ILE A 39 -7.13 -6.12 -54.85
C ILE A 39 -8.31 -5.42 -55.50
N GLU A 40 -9.51 -5.96 -55.25
CA GLU A 40 -10.78 -5.31 -55.54
C GLU A 40 -11.49 -5.02 -54.21
N GLY A 41 -11.82 -3.74 -53.98
CA GLY A 41 -12.60 -3.30 -52.83
C GLY A 41 -11.80 -3.12 -51.53
N THR A 42 -12.50 -3.28 -50.40
CA THR A 42 -12.00 -3.00 -49.05
C THR A 42 -11.30 -4.21 -48.43
N ILE A 43 -10.13 -3.97 -47.83
CA ILE A 43 -9.36 -4.96 -47.06
C ILE A 43 -9.90 -4.98 -45.63
N ASN A 44 -10.56 -6.08 -45.27
CA ASN A 44 -11.01 -6.31 -43.90
C ASN A 44 -9.91 -6.98 -43.07
N VAL A 45 -9.56 -6.35 -41.95
CA VAL A 45 -8.53 -6.81 -41.01
C VAL A 45 -9.18 -7.10 -39.67
N SER A 46 -8.88 -8.26 -39.07
CA SER A 46 -9.40 -8.56 -37.74
C SER A 46 -8.77 -7.66 -36.68
N LYS A 47 -9.39 -7.58 -35.50
CA LYS A 47 -8.86 -6.80 -34.37
C LYS A 47 -7.41 -7.12 -33.99
N ALA A 48 -6.95 -8.36 -34.23
CA ALA A 48 -5.59 -8.78 -33.94
C ALA A 48 -4.53 -8.11 -34.85
N GLY A 49 -4.97 -7.55 -35.98
CA GLY A 49 -4.10 -6.91 -36.96
C GLY A 49 -3.31 -7.90 -37.81
N ILE A 50 -2.36 -7.35 -38.56
CA ILE A 50 -1.34 -8.04 -39.35
C ILE A 50 -0.01 -7.58 -38.79
N THR A 51 0.79 -8.47 -38.20
CA THR A 51 2.11 -8.09 -37.69
C THR A 51 3.10 -7.86 -38.84
N GLN A 52 4.14 -7.05 -38.62
CA GLN A 52 5.18 -6.81 -39.63
C GLN A 52 5.84 -8.10 -40.17
N ALA A 53 5.98 -9.12 -39.33
CA ALA A 53 6.49 -10.44 -39.74
C ALA A 53 5.53 -11.19 -40.69
N LYS A 54 4.22 -10.90 -40.62
CA LYS A 54 3.16 -11.48 -41.46
C LYS A 54 2.60 -10.48 -42.48
N ARG A 55 3.34 -9.40 -42.75
CA ARG A 55 2.96 -8.34 -43.69
C ARG A 55 2.48 -8.90 -45.02
N LYS A 56 1.49 -8.24 -45.60
CA LYS A 56 0.87 -8.63 -46.86
C LYS A 56 1.56 -7.92 -48.01
N ALA A 57 1.79 -8.64 -49.10
CA ALA A 57 2.37 -8.11 -50.32
C ALA A 57 1.26 -7.71 -51.29
N VAL A 58 1.40 -6.56 -51.94
CA VAL A 58 0.52 -6.09 -53.01
C VAL A 58 1.39 -5.75 -54.21
N THR A 59 1.00 -6.24 -55.38
CA THR A 59 1.71 -5.91 -56.62
C THR A 59 1.12 -4.62 -57.20
N VAL A 60 1.96 -3.60 -57.36
CA VAL A 60 1.66 -2.39 -58.13
C VAL A 60 2.02 -2.67 -59.58
N ARG A 61 1.06 -2.45 -60.48
CA ARG A 61 1.28 -2.50 -61.92
C ARG A 61 1.36 -1.09 -62.46
N SER A 62 2.50 -0.73 -63.04
CA SER A 62 2.68 0.59 -63.61
C SER A 62 3.69 0.63 -64.74
N ASN A 63 3.43 1.51 -65.69
CA ASN A 63 4.37 1.99 -66.69
C ASN A 63 4.85 3.42 -66.39
N SER A 64 4.78 3.88 -65.14
CA SER A 64 5.10 5.25 -64.72
C SER A 64 5.49 5.35 -63.24
N PRO A 65 6.23 6.40 -62.84
CA PRO A 65 6.58 6.60 -61.45
C PRO A 65 5.36 6.77 -60.53
N TRP A 66 5.40 6.10 -59.39
CA TRP A 66 4.33 6.11 -58.40
C TRP A 66 4.86 6.31 -56.98
N LYS A 67 3.99 6.82 -56.10
CA LYS A 67 4.24 7.02 -54.67
C LYS A 67 3.07 6.57 -53.82
N LEU A 68 3.34 6.10 -52.61
CA LEU A 68 2.36 5.82 -51.58
C LEU A 68 2.30 6.95 -50.56
N SER A 69 1.11 7.19 -50.03
CA SER A 69 0.89 8.08 -48.89
C SER A 69 -0.34 7.63 -48.13
N LEU A 70 -0.41 7.92 -46.83
CA LEU A 70 -1.66 7.76 -46.10
C LEU A 70 -2.59 8.93 -46.43
N GLU A 71 -3.90 8.64 -46.57
CA GLU A 71 -4.91 9.70 -46.69
C GLU A 71 -4.95 10.55 -45.43
N ASN A 72 -4.96 9.90 -44.26
CA ASN A 72 -4.79 10.54 -42.97
C ASN A 72 -3.40 10.23 -42.40
N PRO A 73 -2.49 11.22 -42.28
CA PRO A 73 -1.15 11.00 -41.74
C PRO A 73 -1.12 10.40 -40.32
N ASP A 74 -2.15 10.64 -39.49
CA ASP A 74 -2.22 10.12 -38.11
C ASP A 74 -2.38 8.58 -38.07
N ASP A 75 -2.83 7.98 -39.17
CA ASP A 75 -2.95 6.53 -39.30
C ASP A 75 -1.60 5.82 -39.30
N ALA A 76 -0.48 6.54 -39.49
CA ALA A 76 0.87 5.98 -39.39
C ALA A 76 1.16 5.37 -37.99
N SER A 77 0.33 5.68 -36.99
CA SER A 77 0.39 5.06 -35.66
C SER A 77 -0.06 3.60 -35.63
N TRP A 78 -0.80 3.12 -36.64
CA TRP A 78 -1.37 1.77 -36.66
C TRP A 78 -1.42 1.09 -38.04
N LEU A 79 -1.38 1.84 -39.14
CA LEU A 79 -1.36 1.37 -40.52
C LEU A 79 0.00 1.67 -41.14
N HIS A 80 0.70 0.62 -41.54
CA HIS A 80 2.09 0.71 -41.96
C HIS A 80 2.29 0.10 -43.35
N TYR A 81 3.27 0.64 -44.09
CA TYR A 81 3.70 0.08 -45.35
C TYR A 81 5.20 0.24 -45.57
N PHE A 82 5.74 -0.54 -46.50
CA PHE A 82 7.14 -0.53 -46.89
C PHE A 82 7.27 -0.67 -48.40
N ILE A 83 8.23 0.09 -48.95
CA ILE A 83 8.34 0.51 -50.37
C ILE A 83 7.23 1.53 -50.69
N ASP A 84 7.61 2.80 -50.66
CA ASP A 84 6.73 3.97 -50.77
C ASP A 84 6.83 4.71 -52.11
N GLU A 85 7.73 4.27 -53.00
CA GLU A 85 7.83 4.75 -54.38
C GLU A 85 8.43 3.70 -55.32
N GLY A 86 8.19 3.87 -56.62
CA GLY A 86 8.76 3.04 -57.68
C GLY A 86 8.60 3.68 -59.06
N GLU A 87 9.30 3.16 -60.07
CA GLU A 87 9.31 3.72 -61.44
C GLU A 87 8.52 2.86 -62.45
N ASP A 88 8.40 1.55 -62.18
CA ASP A 88 7.68 0.54 -62.98
C ASP A 88 6.82 -0.34 -62.04
N ASP A 89 6.41 -1.53 -62.49
CA ASP A 89 5.85 -2.57 -61.62
C ASP A 89 6.67 -2.78 -60.33
N GLY A 90 5.98 -2.98 -59.21
CA GLY A 90 6.62 -3.18 -57.92
C GLY A 90 5.80 -4.02 -56.95
N ILE A 91 6.42 -4.41 -55.84
CA ILE A 91 5.73 -5.09 -54.74
C ILE A 91 5.86 -4.21 -53.51
N ILE A 92 4.72 -3.78 -52.97
CA ILE A 92 4.65 -3.06 -51.71
C ILE A 92 4.24 -4.04 -50.61
N TYR A 93 4.62 -3.73 -49.37
CA TYR A 93 4.17 -4.50 -48.21
C TYR A 93 3.38 -3.61 -47.26
N TYR A 94 2.30 -4.13 -46.68
CA TYR A 94 1.57 -3.44 -45.62
C TYR A 94 1.31 -4.34 -44.41
N TRP A 95 1.14 -3.73 -43.25
CA TRP A 95 0.75 -4.40 -42.01
C TRP A 95 -0.06 -3.44 -41.13
N VAL A 96 -0.78 -3.98 -40.16
CA VAL A 96 -1.80 -3.26 -39.39
C VAL A 96 -1.68 -3.67 -37.93
N ASP A 97 -1.44 -2.72 -37.04
CA ASP A 97 -1.31 -3.02 -35.61
C ASP A 97 -2.63 -3.50 -35.00
N LYS A 98 -2.57 -4.14 -33.83
CA LYS A 98 -3.78 -4.57 -33.10
C LYS A 98 -4.68 -3.36 -32.84
N ASN A 99 -5.99 -3.50 -33.07
CA ASN A 99 -6.99 -2.57 -32.56
C ASN A 99 -7.37 -2.96 -31.13
N SER A 100 -7.08 -2.11 -30.16
CA SER A 100 -7.47 -2.28 -28.76
C SER A 100 -8.72 -1.47 -28.38
N THR A 101 -9.22 -0.67 -29.31
CA THR A 101 -10.40 0.19 -29.09
C THR A 101 -11.68 -0.59 -29.37
N PHE A 102 -12.79 -0.13 -28.79
CA PHE A 102 -14.12 -0.69 -29.07
C PHE A 102 -14.72 -0.14 -30.39
N ASP A 103 -14.04 0.79 -31.05
CA ASP A 103 -14.46 1.32 -32.33
C ASP A 103 -13.78 0.59 -33.49
N GLN A 104 -14.56 0.32 -34.53
CA GLN A 104 -13.99 -0.02 -35.84
C GLN A 104 -13.19 1.20 -36.31
N ARG A 105 -12.01 0.96 -36.89
CA ARG A 105 -11.20 2.02 -37.48
C ARG A 105 -10.91 1.74 -38.95
N GLU A 106 -10.77 2.82 -39.70
CA GLU A 106 -10.57 2.80 -41.15
C GLU A 106 -9.35 3.63 -41.50
N GLY A 107 -8.60 3.19 -42.51
CA GLY A 107 -7.41 3.89 -42.98
C GLY A 107 -7.21 3.63 -44.46
N LYS A 108 -6.56 4.57 -45.15
CA LYS A 108 -6.41 4.50 -46.61
C LYS A 108 -4.97 4.77 -47.04
N ILE A 109 -4.42 3.88 -47.87
CA ILE A 109 -3.13 4.07 -48.53
C ILE A 109 -3.39 4.51 -49.97
N ASN A 110 -3.10 5.76 -50.28
CA ASN A 110 -3.24 6.37 -51.59
C ASN A 110 -2.03 6.07 -52.46
N LEU A 111 -2.28 5.57 -53.67
CA LEU A 111 -1.31 5.37 -54.73
C LEU A 111 -1.40 6.53 -55.73
N THR A 112 -0.33 7.31 -55.80
CA THR A 112 -0.26 8.57 -56.57
C THR A 112 0.68 8.42 -57.74
N GLY A 113 0.22 8.78 -58.94
CA GLY A 113 1.03 8.91 -60.16
C GLY A 113 0.85 10.30 -60.76
N TYR A 114 1.94 10.92 -61.25
CA TYR A 114 1.92 12.28 -61.82
C TYR A 114 1.19 13.34 -60.96
N GLY A 115 1.32 13.23 -59.64
CA GLY A 115 0.70 14.18 -58.69
C GLY A 115 -0.81 14.02 -58.49
N LYS A 116 -1.43 12.94 -58.98
CA LYS A 116 -2.84 12.61 -58.75
C LYS A 116 -2.98 11.24 -58.09
N VAL A 117 -3.89 11.10 -57.13
CA VAL A 117 -4.29 9.80 -56.59
C VAL A 117 -5.00 9.03 -57.70
N LEU A 118 -4.43 7.91 -58.10
CA LEU A 118 -4.96 7.06 -59.18
C LEU A 118 -5.66 5.81 -58.64
N ASN A 119 -5.27 5.36 -57.45
CA ASN A 119 -5.89 4.23 -56.76
C ASN A 119 -5.67 4.32 -55.24
N SER A 120 -6.37 3.48 -54.46
CA SER A 120 -6.16 3.37 -53.02
C SER A 120 -6.34 1.94 -52.50
N LEU A 121 -5.71 1.65 -51.38
CA LEU A 121 -6.04 0.51 -50.53
C LEU A 121 -6.87 1.01 -49.36
N ASP A 122 -8.11 0.55 -49.27
CA ASP A 122 -9.03 0.89 -48.19
C ASP A 122 -8.95 -0.22 -47.13
N ILE A 123 -8.50 0.10 -45.93
CA ILE A 123 -8.36 -0.83 -44.81
C ILE A 123 -9.47 -0.54 -43.81
N VAL A 124 -10.27 -1.57 -43.50
CA VAL A 124 -11.23 -1.54 -42.40
C VAL A 124 -10.79 -2.57 -41.36
N GLN A 125 -10.59 -2.14 -40.12
CA GLN A 125 -10.17 -3.01 -39.03
C GLN A 125 -11.26 -3.15 -37.96
N GLU A 126 -11.64 -4.40 -37.65
CA GLU A 126 -12.64 -4.74 -36.63
C GLU A 126 -12.28 -4.14 -35.24
N ALA A 127 -13.32 -3.80 -34.48
CA ALA A 127 -13.23 -3.40 -33.07
C ALA A 127 -12.78 -4.55 -32.14
N ASP A 128 -12.20 -4.22 -30.98
CA ASP A 128 -12.07 -5.16 -29.87
C ASP A 128 -13.39 -5.35 -29.12
N VAL A 129 -13.46 -6.34 -28.22
CA VAL A 129 -14.65 -6.57 -27.39
C VAL A 129 -14.69 -5.61 -26.21
N PRO A 130 -15.87 -5.13 -25.76
CA PRO A 130 -16.02 -4.34 -24.55
C PRO A 130 -15.37 -5.00 -23.35
N SER A 131 -14.53 -4.26 -22.63
CA SER A 131 -13.79 -4.77 -21.49
C SER A 131 -13.54 -3.68 -20.45
N ILE A 132 -13.64 -4.10 -19.19
CA ILE A 132 -13.28 -3.30 -18.01
C ILE A 132 -12.59 -4.25 -17.04
N ALA A 133 -11.45 -3.83 -16.49
CA ALA A 133 -10.76 -4.54 -15.44
C ALA A 133 -10.18 -3.55 -14.42
N ILE A 134 -10.22 -3.95 -13.15
CA ILE A 134 -9.47 -3.29 -12.08
C ILE A 134 -8.17 -4.07 -11.92
N ARG A 135 -7.02 -3.42 -12.14
CA ARG A 135 -5.73 -4.09 -12.07
C ARG A 135 -5.48 -4.60 -10.66
N ASP A 136 -5.20 -5.91 -10.51
CA ASP A 136 -5.10 -6.62 -9.21
C ASP A 136 -6.42 -6.73 -8.42
N GLY A 137 -7.56 -6.33 -9.00
CA GLY A 137 -8.85 -6.30 -8.32
C GLY A 137 -9.33 -7.67 -7.82
N VAL A 138 -8.92 -8.77 -8.47
CA VAL A 138 -9.26 -10.15 -8.05
C VAL A 138 -8.62 -10.51 -6.70
N SER A 139 -7.45 -9.97 -6.40
CA SER A 139 -6.77 -10.18 -5.12
C SER A 139 -7.33 -9.29 -4.00
N GLY A 140 -8.10 -8.26 -4.37
CA GLY A 140 -8.55 -7.22 -3.47
C GLY A 140 -7.41 -6.32 -2.98
N TYR A 141 -7.76 -5.33 -2.18
CA TYR A 141 -6.83 -4.36 -1.61
C TYR A 141 -6.93 -4.38 -0.09
N THR A 142 -5.80 -4.32 0.58
CA THR A 142 -5.73 -4.21 2.04
C THR A 142 -5.09 -2.88 2.40
N ILE A 143 -5.74 -2.14 3.31
CA ILE A 143 -5.28 -0.82 3.79
C ILE A 143 -5.11 -0.88 5.31
N ASP A 144 -4.10 -0.17 5.80
CA ASP A 144 -3.85 0.00 7.23
C ASP A 144 -4.97 0.78 7.94
N PRO A 145 -5.07 0.66 9.27
CA PRO A 145 -6.12 1.32 10.05
C PRO A 145 -6.08 2.84 9.94
N ASP A 146 -4.91 3.46 9.70
CA ASP A 146 -4.77 4.93 9.66
C ASP A 146 -5.56 5.59 8.51
N GLY A 147 -5.97 4.82 7.51
CA GLY A 147 -6.63 5.34 6.32
C GLY A 147 -5.64 5.96 5.33
N SER A 148 -6.08 6.14 4.09
CA SER A 148 -5.26 6.71 3.01
C SER A 148 -6.11 7.04 1.79
N VAL A 149 -5.47 7.61 0.75
CA VAL A 149 -6.07 7.67 -0.59
C VAL A 149 -5.54 6.51 -1.42
N LEU A 150 -6.42 5.55 -1.74
CA LEU A 150 -6.12 4.44 -2.62
C LEU A 150 -6.27 4.86 -4.09
N LYS A 151 -5.21 4.75 -4.87
CA LYS A 151 -5.25 4.87 -6.33
C LYS A 151 -5.36 3.47 -6.96
N LEU A 152 -6.44 3.21 -7.68
CA LEU A 152 -6.68 1.96 -8.40
C LEU A 152 -6.49 2.19 -9.90
N ALA A 153 -5.69 1.36 -10.57
CA ALA A 153 -5.50 1.44 -12.01
C ALA A 153 -6.58 0.63 -12.74
N ILE A 154 -7.15 1.22 -13.79
CA ILE A 154 -8.25 0.66 -14.59
C ILE A 154 -7.76 0.40 -16.01
N ASP A 155 -8.03 -0.81 -16.50
CA ASP A 155 -7.81 -1.17 -17.89
C ASP A 155 -9.19 -1.32 -18.55
N ALA A 156 -9.58 -0.36 -19.39
CA ALA A 156 -10.88 -0.36 -20.05
C ALA A 156 -10.80 0.19 -21.49
N ASN A 157 -11.68 -0.28 -22.36
CA ASN A 157 -11.83 0.22 -23.74
C ASN A 157 -13.24 0.76 -24.05
N ILE A 158 -14.06 0.94 -23.01
CA ILE A 158 -15.40 1.51 -23.07
C ILE A 158 -15.55 2.53 -21.94
N THR A 159 -16.53 3.43 -22.03
CA THR A 159 -16.88 4.33 -20.93
C THR A 159 -17.54 3.55 -19.79
N TRP A 160 -17.23 3.94 -18.56
CA TRP A 160 -17.68 3.26 -17.34
C TRP A 160 -17.96 4.25 -16.22
N LYS A 161 -18.72 3.78 -15.24
CA LYS A 161 -18.97 4.48 -13.97
C LYS A 161 -18.58 3.61 -12.78
N ALA A 162 -18.21 4.26 -11.68
CA ALA A 162 -17.77 3.60 -10.46
C ALA A 162 -18.75 3.83 -9.30
N SER A 163 -18.92 2.82 -8.45
CA SER A 163 -19.69 2.92 -7.21
C SER A 163 -19.09 2.05 -6.11
N LEU A 164 -19.29 2.46 -4.86
CA LEU A 164 -18.95 1.68 -3.67
C LEU A 164 -20.20 1.01 -3.09
N THR A 165 -20.07 -0.24 -2.66
CA THR A 165 -21.16 -1.01 -2.02
C THR A 165 -20.62 -1.77 -0.81
N PRO A 166 -21.21 -1.64 0.39
CA PRO A 166 -22.29 -0.70 0.74
C PRO A 166 -21.86 0.77 0.60
N ASP A 167 -22.84 1.66 0.49
CA ASP A 167 -22.59 3.11 0.60
C ASP A 167 -22.28 3.44 2.06
N VAL A 168 -21.06 3.92 2.31
CA VAL A 168 -20.50 4.12 3.64
C VAL A 168 -19.74 5.43 3.69
N GLU A 169 -19.79 6.13 4.82
CA GLU A 169 -19.13 7.43 4.95
C GLU A 169 -17.59 7.34 4.98
N TRP A 170 -17.06 6.21 5.48
CA TRP A 170 -15.62 6.03 5.70
C TRP A 170 -14.81 5.72 4.42
N ALA A 171 -15.48 5.43 3.30
CA ALA A 171 -14.84 5.21 2.01
C ALA A 171 -15.61 5.96 0.91
N ARG A 172 -14.90 6.81 0.15
CA ARG A 172 -15.52 7.69 -0.86
C ARG A 172 -14.67 7.78 -2.11
N ILE A 173 -15.31 7.67 -3.28
CA ILE A 173 -14.67 7.96 -4.56
C ILE A 173 -14.50 9.48 -4.65
N THR A 174 -13.26 9.95 -4.69
CA THR A 174 -12.96 11.40 -4.70
C THR A 174 -12.53 11.90 -6.06
N ASN A 175 -12.01 11.03 -6.92
CA ASN A 175 -11.67 11.38 -8.28
C ASN A 175 -11.75 10.17 -9.21
N VAL A 176 -12.14 10.41 -10.45
CA VAL A 176 -12.25 9.41 -11.52
C VAL A 176 -11.60 9.99 -12.77
N THR A 177 -10.74 9.18 -13.39
CA THR A 177 -10.07 9.47 -14.67
C THR A 177 -10.28 8.27 -15.59
N GLU A 178 -9.87 8.39 -16.86
CA GLU A 178 -10.03 7.30 -17.84
C GLU A 178 -9.33 5.99 -17.43
N ASP A 179 -8.21 6.08 -16.71
CA ASP A 179 -7.34 4.94 -16.36
C ASP A 179 -7.20 4.71 -14.84
N SER A 180 -7.85 5.52 -14.01
CA SER A 180 -7.66 5.46 -12.55
C SER A 180 -8.90 5.90 -11.76
N ILE A 181 -9.09 5.27 -10.59
CA ILE A 181 -10.03 5.69 -9.54
C ILE A 181 -9.26 6.04 -8.28
N PHE A 182 -9.67 7.09 -7.59
CA PHE A 182 -9.16 7.47 -6.28
C PHE A 182 -10.26 7.28 -5.23
N VAL A 183 -10.01 6.41 -4.26
CA VAL A 183 -10.89 6.17 -3.11
C VAL A 183 -10.20 6.69 -1.86
N THR A 184 -10.78 7.69 -1.21
CA THR A 184 -10.34 8.13 0.11
C THR A 184 -10.96 7.24 1.16
N ILE A 185 -10.12 6.72 2.05
CA ILE A 185 -10.49 5.83 3.16
C ILE A 185 -10.08 6.51 4.47
N ASP A 186 -11.04 6.73 5.36
CA ASP A 186 -10.81 7.33 6.66
C ASP A 186 -10.17 6.35 7.65
N LYS A 187 -9.60 6.86 8.74
CA LYS A 187 -9.07 6.03 9.83
C LYS A 187 -10.13 5.05 10.36
N ASN A 188 -9.73 3.82 10.66
CA ASN A 188 -10.52 2.77 11.28
C ASN A 188 -10.09 2.54 12.72
N GLU A 189 -10.90 3.02 13.66
CA GLU A 189 -10.70 2.79 15.10
C GLU A 189 -11.55 1.60 15.61
N GLU A 190 -12.18 0.87 14.69
CA GLU A 190 -13.11 -0.22 14.95
C GLU A 190 -12.54 -1.57 14.49
N ASP A 191 -13.40 -2.57 14.38
CA ASP A 191 -13.06 -3.85 13.75
C ASP A 191 -12.76 -3.69 12.26
N GLU A 192 -12.14 -4.72 11.67
CA GLU A 192 -11.90 -4.82 10.23
C GLU A 192 -13.21 -4.57 9.47
N ARG A 193 -13.14 -3.75 8.43
CA ARG A 193 -14.30 -3.36 7.62
C ARG A 193 -13.99 -3.44 6.14
N THR A 194 -15.02 -3.66 5.34
CA THR A 194 -14.87 -3.88 3.90
C THR A 194 -15.88 -3.09 3.09
N VAL A 195 -15.48 -2.75 1.86
CA VAL A 195 -16.35 -2.15 0.84
C VAL A 195 -15.96 -2.72 -0.52
N SER A 196 -16.94 -2.93 -1.40
CA SER A 196 -16.70 -3.38 -2.78
C SER A 196 -16.73 -2.18 -3.72
N LEU A 197 -15.65 -1.99 -4.49
CA LEU A 197 -15.66 -1.11 -5.66
C LEU A 197 -16.25 -1.87 -6.84
N THR A 198 -17.22 -1.27 -7.52
CA THR A 198 -17.82 -1.81 -8.74
C THR A 198 -17.68 -0.81 -9.87
N LEU A 199 -17.19 -1.29 -11.02
CA LEU A 199 -17.20 -0.61 -12.29
C LEU A 199 -18.31 -1.20 -13.17
N VAL A 200 -19.09 -0.36 -13.84
CA VAL A 200 -20.14 -0.80 -14.78
C VAL A 200 -19.99 0.01 -16.08
N GLY A 201 -20.01 -0.68 -17.22
CA GLY A 201 -20.03 -0.04 -18.53
C GLY A 201 -21.27 0.82 -18.73
N GLU A 202 -21.17 1.89 -19.51
CA GLU A 202 -22.29 2.78 -19.78
C GLU A 202 -23.08 2.37 -21.04
N GLY A 203 -24.33 2.85 -21.15
CA GLY A 203 -25.18 2.62 -22.31
C GLY A 203 -25.41 1.13 -22.61
N GLU A 204 -25.09 0.72 -23.84
CA GLU A 204 -25.26 -0.65 -24.32
C GLU A 204 -24.31 -1.67 -23.67
N HIS A 205 -23.33 -1.20 -22.88
CA HIS A 205 -22.34 -2.03 -22.19
C HIS A 205 -22.62 -2.21 -20.69
N SER A 206 -23.84 -1.93 -20.24
CA SER A 206 -24.23 -2.07 -18.83
C SER A 206 -24.12 -3.48 -18.27
N ASN A 207 -23.92 -4.48 -19.12
CA ASN A 207 -23.65 -5.87 -18.75
C ASN A 207 -22.16 -6.15 -18.44
N VAL A 208 -21.24 -5.28 -18.88
CA VAL A 208 -19.80 -5.40 -18.59
C VAL A 208 -19.51 -4.74 -17.25
N ASN A 209 -18.91 -5.49 -16.33
CA ASN A 209 -18.58 -5.00 -15.00
C ASN A 209 -17.28 -5.61 -14.48
N ALA A 210 -16.67 -4.91 -13.53
CA ALA A 210 -15.54 -5.39 -12.76
C ALA A 210 -15.72 -5.01 -11.29
N THR A 211 -15.28 -5.87 -10.38
CA THR A 211 -15.37 -5.63 -8.94
C THR A 211 -14.03 -5.86 -8.26
N ALA A 212 -13.80 -5.13 -7.17
CA ALA A 212 -12.67 -5.35 -6.29
C ALA A 212 -13.09 -5.11 -4.84
N LEU A 213 -12.64 -6.01 -3.95
CA LEU A 213 -12.86 -5.86 -2.51
C LEU A 213 -11.77 -4.95 -1.92
N ILE A 214 -12.16 -3.98 -1.12
CA ILE A 214 -11.26 -3.14 -0.34
C ILE A 214 -11.50 -3.49 1.14
N THR A 215 -10.46 -3.98 1.80
CA THR A 215 -10.44 -4.36 3.22
C THR A 215 -9.57 -3.39 3.99
N GLN A 216 -10.13 -2.74 5.01
CA GLN A 216 -9.36 -1.92 5.94
C GLN A 216 -9.20 -2.63 7.28
N LYS A 217 -7.95 -2.80 7.71
CA LYS A 217 -7.61 -3.47 8.97
C LYS A 217 -8.13 -2.70 10.19
N ASP A 218 -8.30 -3.40 11.31
CA ASP A 218 -8.63 -2.83 12.61
C ASP A 218 -7.43 -2.15 13.26
N GLU A 219 -7.65 -1.09 14.04
CA GLU A 219 -6.62 -0.57 14.95
C GLU A 219 -6.42 -1.57 16.09
N SER A 220 -5.49 -2.50 15.90
CA SER A 220 -5.24 -3.55 16.89
C SER A 220 -4.67 -3.00 18.20
N LEU A 221 -3.94 -1.87 18.20
CA LEU A 221 -3.37 -1.27 19.41
C LEU A 221 -4.36 -0.36 20.16
N ILE A 222 -4.84 -0.83 21.31
CA ILE A 222 -5.80 -0.11 22.14
C ILE A 222 -5.12 0.84 23.12
N TYR A 223 -4.08 0.37 23.80
CA TYR A 223 -3.34 1.14 24.79
C TYR A 223 -1.91 0.61 24.88
N ALA A 224 -0.93 1.49 25.05
CA ALA A 224 0.44 1.13 25.39
C ALA A 224 1.05 2.17 26.32
N ASP A 225 1.93 1.71 27.21
CA ASP A 225 2.71 2.54 28.11
C ASP A 225 4.02 1.84 28.48
N ASP A 226 5.14 2.50 28.20
CA ASP A 226 6.51 2.07 28.48
C ASP A 226 7.13 2.85 29.65
N PHE A 227 6.32 3.65 30.36
CA PHE A 227 6.73 4.48 31.49
C PHE A 227 7.92 5.42 31.23
N ASN A 228 8.35 5.62 29.98
CA ASN A 228 9.51 6.47 29.65
C ASN A 228 9.29 7.95 30.00
N TRP A 229 8.04 8.34 30.24
CA TRP A 229 7.68 9.67 30.72
C TRP A 229 7.94 9.88 32.22
N LEU A 230 8.13 8.82 33.01
CA LEU A 230 8.54 8.94 34.42
C LEU A 230 10.03 9.30 34.50
N GLN A 231 10.34 10.45 35.08
CA GLN A 231 11.71 11.01 35.09
C GLN A 231 12.18 11.49 36.46
N GLU A 232 11.27 11.63 37.43
CA GLU A 232 11.58 12.18 38.75
C GLU A 232 12.44 11.25 39.64
N GLY A 233 12.55 9.96 39.30
CA GLY A 233 13.45 9.02 39.99
C GLY A 233 14.94 9.33 39.79
N GLU A 234 15.79 8.68 40.59
CA GLU A 234 17.25 8.78 40.48
C GLU A 234 17.83 7.68 39.58
N GLU A 235 18.94 7.96 38.91
CA GLU A 235 19.69 6.95 38.15
C GLU A 235 20.61 6.17 39.09
N LYS A 236 20.05 5.18 39.78
CA LYS A 236 20.74 4.32 40.75
C LYS A 236 20.29 2.87 40.62
N PRO A 237 21.06 1.91 41.17
CA PRO A 237 20.62 0.52 41.24
C PRO A 237 19.27 0.37 41.95
N LEU A 238 18.42 -0.54 41.46
CA LEU A 238 17.06 -0.75 41.97
C LEU A 238 17.00 -1.12 43.47
N TYR A 239 18.07 -1.70 44.01
CA TYR A 239 18.15 -2.02 45.44
C TYR A 239 18.35 -0.79 46.35
N GLU A 240 18.68 0.38 45.79
CA GLU A 240 18.86 1.66 46.50
C GLU A 240 17.57 2.50 46.59
N TYR A 241 16.46 2.00 46.05
CA TYR A 241 15.16 2.69 46.03
C TYR A 241 15.18 4.05 45.33
N PRO A 242 15.61 4.13 44.06
CA PRO A 242 15.64 5.39 43.29
C PRO A 242 14.25 6.00 43.02
N GLU A 243 13.17 5.29 43.33
CA GLU A 243 11.82 5.64 42.88
C GLU A 243 11.13 6.66 43.78
N ILE A 244 10.29 7.51 43.16
CA ILE A 244 9.46 8.50 43.85
C ILE A 244 8.02 8.00 43.96
N ARG A 245 7.43 8.13 45.14
CA ARG A 245 6.04 7.70 45.40
C ARG A 245 5.07 8.47 44.51
N ILE A 246 4.03 7.80 44.01
CA ILE A 246 3.01 8.36 43.10
C ILE A 246 2.36 9.67 43.61
N THR A 247 2.23 9.83 44.93
CA THR A 247 1.69 11.06 45.54
C THR A 247 2.60 12.28 45.39
N LEU A 248 3.87 12.07 45.05
CA LEU A 248 4.91 13.09 44.91
C LEU A 248 5.30 13.32 43.45
N TRP A 249 4.68 12.62 42.50
CA TRP A 249 4.88 12.86 41.07
C TRP A 249 4.55 14.31 40.70
N ASN A 250 5.25 14.82 39.70
CA ASN A 250 5.00 16.16 39.20
C ASN A 250 3.64 16.22 38.46
N GLU A 251 3.18 17.42 38.10
CA GLU A 251 1.87 17.59 37.46
C GLU A 251 1.78 16.94 36.07
N ALA A 252 2.88 16.89 35.31
CA ALA A 252 2.91 16.25 34.00
C ALA A 252 2.81 14.72 34.12
N GLU A 253 3.54 14.13 35.07
CA GLU A 253 3.49 12.70 35.38
C GLU A 253 2.11 12.28 35.89
N LYS A 254 1.48 13.08 36.76
CA LYS A 254 0.08 12.83 37.19
C LYS A 254 -0.92 12.93 36.04
N ALA A 255 -0.69 13.83 35.09
CA ALA A 255 -1.59 14.05 33.96
C ALA A 255 -1.66 12.85 32.98
N VAL A 256 -0.70 11.92 33.03
CA VAL A 256 -0.76 10.67 32.24
C VAL A 256 -1.92 9.76 32.69
N GLY A 257 -2.42 9.94 33.92
CA GLY A 257 -3.68 9.34 34.36
C GLY A 257 -3.56 7.98 35.06
N TRP A 258 -2.34 7.56 35.43
CA TRP A 258 -2.15 6.44 36.34
C TRP A 258 -2.53 6.82 37.77
N GLU A 259 -3.21 5.90 38.46
CA GLU A 259 -3.71 6.12 39.81
C GLU A 259 -3.29 4.98 40.76
N SER A 260 -3.48 5.18 42.06
CA SER A 260 -3.24 4.14 43.06
C SER A 260 -4.26 4.25 44.20
N LEU A 261 -4.85 3.13 44.60
CA LEU A 261 -5.80 3.05 45.71
C LEU A 261 -5.10 3.01 47.06
N SER A 262 -3.93 2.38 47.15
CA SER A 262 -3.14 2.32 48.39
C SER A 262 -2.12 3.44 48.51
N THR A 263 -1.79 4.11 47.40
CA THR A 263 -0.69 5.07 47.23
C THR A 263 0.70 4.48 47.42
N TRP A 264 0.84 3.16 47.56
CA TRP A 264 2.14 2.46 47.67
C TRP A 264 2.71 2.06 46.29
N ALA A 265 2.44 2.86 45.26
CA ALA A 265 3.13 2.82 43.98
C ALA A 265 4.20 3.91 43.89
N TYR A 266 5.24 3.64 43.12
CA TYR A 266 6.37 4.54 42.91
C TYR A 266 6.75 4.55 41.43
N GLY A 267 7.22 5.67 40.93
CA GLY A 267 7.79 5.82 39.60
C GLY A 267 9.30 5.89 39.68
N GLY A 268 9.98 5.01 38.94
CA GLY A 268 11.39 5.14 38.61
C GLY A 268 11.54 5.59 37.16
N ARG A 269 12.77 5.89 36.73
CA ARG A 269 13.03 6.28 35.34
C ARG A 269 12.73 5.13 34.40
N GLY A 270 11.63 5.21 33.65
CA GLY A 270 11.20 4.17 32.71
C GLY A 270 10.52 2.95 33.32
N TYR A 271 10.01 3.01 34.56
CA TYR A 271 9.27 1.88 35.15
C TYR A 271 8.42 2.29 36.37
N ALA A 272 7.43 1.48 36.72
CA ALA A 272 6.70 1.58 37.98
C ALA A 272 7.14 0.51 38.99
N LYS A 273 7.25 0.85 40.27
CA LYS A 273 7.48 -0.09 41.38
C LYS A 273 6.24 -0.18 42.27
N LEU A 274 5.82 -1.40 42.57
CA LEU A 274 4.73 -1.67 43.51
C LEU A 274 5.27 -2.11 44.86
N GLY A 275 4.84 -1.41 45.90
CA GLY A 275 5.05 -1.79 47.28
C GLY A 275 6.35 -1.28 47.91
N LYS A 276 6.45 -1.53 49.20
CA LYS A 276 7.63 -1.32 50.05
C LYS A 276 7.64 -2.36 51.17
N THR A 277 8.60 -2.28 52.07
CA THR A 277 8.62 -3.12 53.28
C THR A 277 7.27 -3.11 54.01
N ASN A 278 6.64 -4.29 54.15
CA ASN A 278 5.35 -4.55 54.80
C ASN A 278 4.10 -3.94 54.13
N TYR A 279 4.23 -3.40 52.91
CA TYR A 279 3.11 -2.83 52.17
C TYR A 279 3.16 -3.25 50.71
N ASN A 280 2.15 -3.99 50.28
CA ASN A 280 1.91 -4.33 48.89
C ASN A 280 1.22 -3.16 48.20
N GLY A 281 1.81 -2.70 47.09
CA GLY A 281 1.29 -1.56 46.32
C GLY A 281 0.36 -1.97 45.21
N ASP A 282 -0.31 -0.98 44.64
CA ASP A 282 -1.14 -1.11 43.45
C ASP A 282 -1.01 0.11 42.55
N ILE A 283 -1.20 -0.09 41.25
CA ILE A 283 -1.31 0.99 40.27
C ILE A 283 -2.41 0.63 39.26
N ILE A 284 -3.16 1.64 38.82
CA ILE A 284 -4.31 1.50 37.93
C ILE A 284 -4.05 2.30 36.67
N SER A 285 -4.18 1.65 35.51
CA SER A 285 -4.05 2.30 34.21
C SER A 285 -5.13 3.36 33.97
N PRO A 286 -4.93 4.27 33.00
CA PRO A 286 -6.03 4.96 32.34
C PRO A 286 -7.07 3.98 31.76
N ALA A 287 -8.26 4.50 31.46
CA ALA A 287 -9.33 3.71 30.85
C ALA A 287 -9.04 3.45 29.36
N LEU A 288 -9.50 2.30 28.85
CA LEU A 288 -9.31 1.88 27.46
C LEU A 288 -10.23 2.64 26.48
N THR A 289 -10.17 3.98 26.52
CA THR A 289 -11.09 4.92 25.84
C THR A 289 -11.13 4.80 24.30
N LYS A 290 -10.15 4.11 23.69
CA LYS A 290 -10.20 3.76 22.26
C LYS A 290 -11.29 2.75 21.93
N LEU A 291 -11.70 1.90 22.88
CA LEU A 291 -12.76 0.91 22.66
C LEU A 291 -14.12 1.60 22.52
N LYS A 292 -14.85 1.34 21.42
CA LYS A 292 -16.19 1.90 21.18
C LYS A 292 -17.33 0.92 21.47
N LYS A 293 -16.98 -0.36 21.69
CA LYS A 293 -17.90 -1.45 22.00
C LYS A 293 -17.18 -2.52 22.84
N PRO A 294 -17.93 -3.41 23.52
CA PRO A 294 -17.34 -4.57 24.19
C PRO A 294 -16.43 -5.36 23.24
N THR A 295 -15.17 -5.52 23.64
CA THR A 295 -14.09 -6.05 22.80
C THR A 295 -13.22 -7.00 23.63
N ASN A 296 -12.86 -8.14 23.05
CA ASN A 296 -11.87 -9.02 23.66
C ASN A 296 -10.47 -8.48 23.37
N VAL A 297 -9.62 -8.40 24.39
CA VAL A 297 -8.26 -7.87 24.27
C VAL A 297 -7.24 -8.82 24.89
N LYS A 298 -6.02 -8.80 24.35
CA LYS A 298 -4.83 -9.39 24.96
C LYS A 298 -4.07 -8.27 25.65
N VAL A 299 -3.67 -8.53 26.88
CA VAL A 299 -2.79 -7.66 27.64
C VAL A 299 -1.44 -8.33 27.73
N THR A 300 -0.38 -7.59 27.43
CA THR A 300 1.01 -7.97 27.66
C THR A 300 1.68 -6.91 28.50
N PHE A 301 2.57 -7.34 29.39
CA PHE A 301 3.37 -6.42 30.21
C PHE A 301 4.65 -7.11 30.64
N GLN A 302 5.62 -6.33 31.11
CA GLN A 302 6.81 -6.85 31.76
C GLN A 302 6.76 -6.64 33.26
N SER A 303 7.28 -7.62 34.01
CA SER A 303 7.49 -7.50 35.44
C SER A 303 8.71 -8.27 35.92
N ILE A 304 9.44 -7.67 36.86
CA ILE A 304 10.59 -8.28 37.52
C ILE A 304 10.48 -8.15 39.05
N GLY A 305 11.13 -9.05 39.77
CA GLY A 305 11.16 -9.08 41.23
C GLY A 305 12.17 -8.10 41.84
N TYR A 306 12.00 -7.81 43.12
CA TYR A 306 13.00 -7.06 43.89
C TYR A 306 14.05 -7.97 44.53
N ILE A 307 15.30 -7.52 44.50
CA ILE A 307 16.41 -8.07 45.27
C ILE A 307 17.07 -6.98 46.12
N SER A 308 17.49 -7.32 47.34
CA SER A 308 18.26 -6.40 48.18
C SER A 308 19.72 -6.30 47.73
N SER A 309 20.44 -5.31 48.25
CA SER A 309 21.89 -5.16 48.00
C SER A 309 22.69 -6.41 48.40
N VAL A 310 22.24 -7.17 49.40
CA VAL A 310 22.86 -8.42 49.88
C VAL A 310 22.32 -9.68 49.20
N GLY A 311 21.53 -9.56 48.13
CA GLY A 311 21.04 -10.70 47.34
C GLY A 311 19.76 -11.37 47.86
N ALA A 312 19.07 -10.79 48.84
CA ALA A 312 17.82 -11.36 49.35
C ALA A 312 16.64 -10.99 48.43
N LYS A 313 15.98 -12.01 47.86
CA LYS A 313 14.84 -11.85 46.95
C LYS A 313 13.52 -11.74 47.72
N ASP A 314 12.66 -10.84 47.26
CA ASP A 314 11.26 -10.76 47.72
C ASP A 314 10.40 -11.86 47.06
N ALA A 315 9.17 -12.06 47.56
CA ALA A 315 8.24 -13.08 47.02
C ALA A 315 7.85 -12.85 45.55
N SER A 316 7.92 -11.59 45.10
CA SER A 316 7.83 -11.17 43.70
C SER A 316 6.57 -11.63 42.94
N VAL A 317 5.45 -11.66 43.64
CA VAL A 317 4.12 -11.93 43.09
C VAL A 317 3.52 -10.63 42.54
N VAL A 318 2.90 -10.72 41.37
CA VAL A 318 2.01 -9.67 40.85
C VAL A 318 0.65 -10.28 40.50
N LYS A 319 -0.43 -9.65 40.94
CA LYS A 319 -1.80 -9.97 40.55
C LYS A 319 -2.33 -8.87 39.65
N VAL A 320 -2.95 -9.24 38.54
CA VAL A 320 -3.51 -8.28 37.58
C VAL A 320 -4.99 -8.52 37.42
N GLY A 321 -5.79 -7.50 37.68
CA GLY A 321 -7.24 -7.52 37.52
C GLY A 321 -7.72 -6.33 36.70
N ILE A 322 -9.03 -6.12 36.68
CA ILE A 322 -9.66 -4.99 36.02
C ILE A 322 -10.62 -4.25 36.95
N ILE A 323 -10.78 -2.96 36.70
CA ILE A 323 -11.85 -2.11 37.24
C ILE A 323 -12.74 -1.73 36.07
N GLY A 324 -14.05 -1.86 36.24
CA GLY A 324 -15.03 -1.63 35.18
C GLY A 324 -15.44 -2.92 34.45
N PRO A 325 -16.10 -2.80 33.29
CA PRO A 325 -16.61 -3.94 32.53
C PRO A 325 -15.52 -4.88 32.01
N GLY A 326 -15.90 -6.14 31.81
CA GLY A 326 -15.06 -7.21 31.25
C GLY A 326 -14.78 -8.34 32.26
N GLU A 327 -14.06 -9.37 31.82
CA GLU A 327 -13.59 -10.46 32.67
C GLU A 327 -12.17 -10.90 32.30
N VAL A 328 -11.29 -11.03 33.29
CA VAL A 328 -9.92 -11.51 33.10
C VAL A 328 -9.86 -13.03 33.00
N ASP A 329 -9.03 -13.52 32.08
CA ASP A 329 -8.73 -14.92 31.89
C ASP A 329 -7.22 -15.16 31.68
N GLY A 330 -6.72 -16.28 32.19
CA GLY A 330 -5.29 -16.63 32.21
C GLY A 330 -5.00 -17.89 33.04
N ASP A 331 -3.74 -18.31 33.10
CA ASP A 331 -3.37 -19.63 33.64
C ASP A 331 -3.63 -19.82 35.14
N ASP A 332 -3.42 -18.77 35.96
CA ASP A 332 -3.60 -18.83 37.42
C ASP A 332 -4.60 -17.76 37.91
N VAL A 333 -5.88 -17.98 37.62
CA VAL A 333 -6.95 -17.10 38.10
C VAL A 333 -7.11 -17.21 39.62
N LYS A 334 -7.15 -16.05 40.27
CA LYS A 334 -7.34 -15.85 41.71
C LYS A 334 -8.31 -14.70 41.98
N THR A 335 -8.52 -14.45 43.26
CA THR A 335 -9.18 -13.23 43.73
C THR A 335 -8.27 -12.42 44.66
N ILE A 336 -8.61 -11.15 44.80
CA ILE A 336 -8.00 -10.25 45.79
C ILE A 336 -9.06 -9.28 46.31
N SER A 337 -9.05 -9.02 47.62
CA SER A 337 -9.93 -8.03 48.24
C SER A 337 -9.19 -6.70 48.40
N ILE A 338 -9.75 -5.64 47.81
CA ILE A 338 -9.23 -4.27 47.85
C ILE A 338 -10.36 -3.37 48.36
N ASN A 339 -10.14 -2.70 49.49
CA ASN A 339 -11.15 -1.85 50.14
C ASN A 339 -12.55 -2.51 50.30
N GLY A 340 -12.59 -3.81 50.59
CA GLY A 340 -13.84 -4.57 50.76
C GLY A 340 -14.49 -5.06 49.47
N THR A 341 -13.96 -4.68 48.30
CA THR A 341 -14.38 -5.22 47.00
C THR A 341 -13.49 -6.37 46.58
N THR A 342 -14.08 -7.48 46.14
CA THR A 342 -13.34 -8.63 45.62
C THR A 342 -13.19 -8.53 44.12
N TYR A 343 -11.95 -8.53 43.65
CA TYR A 343 -11.59 -8.51 42.24
C TYR A 343 -11.13 -9.89 41.79
N ARG A 344 -11.58 -10.30 40.60
CA ARG A 344 -10.97 -11.43 39.86
C ARG A 344 -9.66 -10.94 39.25
N CYS A 345 -8.61 -11.74 39.36
CA CYS A 345 -7.28 -11.39 38.88
C CYS A 345 -6.54 -12.62 38.36
N VAL A 346 -5.55 -12.41 37.49
CA VAL A 346 -4.57 -13.43 37.10
C VAL A 346 -3.32 -13.20 37.93
N ARG A 347 -2.75 -14.27 38.50
CA ARG A 347 -1.57 -14.23 39.35
C ARG A 347 -0.33 -14.66 38.57
N PHE A 348 0.74 -13.88 38.71
CA PHE A 348 2.06 -14.16 38.16
C PHE A 348 3.11 -14.14 39.27
N VAL A 349 4.18 -14.91 39.09
CA VAL A 349 5.34 -14.93 40.00
C VAL A 349 6.59 -14.65 39.18
N ASN A 350 7.26 -13.53 39.45
CA ASN A 350 8.46 -13.16 38.72
C ASN A 350 9.62 -14.08 39.10
N THR A 351 10.30 -14.59 38.07
CA THR A 351 11.53 -15.40 38.21
C THR A 351 12.79 -14.61 37.89
N VAL A 352 12.61 -13.44 37.26
CA VAL A 352 13.66 -12.52 36.87
C VAL A 352 13.83 -11.45 37.95
N PHE A 353 15.09 -11.15 38.28
CA PHE A 353 15.49 -10.19 39.31
C PHE A 353 16.67 -9.39 38.77
N PRO A 354 16.77 -8.08 39.08
CA PRO A 354 17.96 -7.30 38.76
C PRO A 354 19.17 -7.82 39.57
N ASN A 355 20.37 -7.31 39.27
CA ASN A 355 21.55 -7.60 40.07
C ASN A 355 21.46 -6.99 41.46
N SER A 356 21.96 -7.73 42.46
CA SER A 356 22.34 -7.15 43.75
C SER A 356 23.66 -6.36 43.65
N GLN A 357 24.17 -5.88 44.78
CA GLN A 357 25.52 -5.28 44.82
C GLN A 357 26.62 -6.27 44.43
N SER A 358 26.33 -7.58 44.51
CA SER A 358 27.28 -8.64 44.14
C SER A 358 27.42 -8.84 42.63
N ASN A 359 26.58 -8.20 41.81
CA ASN A 359 26.62 -8.28 40.36
C ASN A 359 26.59 -9.73 39.81
N GLU A 360 25.73 -10.58 40.38
CA GLU A 360 25.75 -12.02 40.16
C GLU A 360 25.50 -12.48 38.70
N ASN A 361 24.89 -11.63 37.87
CA ASN A 361 24.63 -11.92 36.46
C ASN A 361 25.57 -11.16 35.49
N GLY A 362 26.52 -10.37 36.00
CA GLY A 362 27.46 -9.57 35.20
C GLY A 362 26.98 -8.14 34.87
N GLU A 363 27.91 -7.28 34.47
CA GLU A 363 27.69 -5.83 34.26
C GLU A 363 26.67 -5.51 33.16
N ASP A 364 26.63 -6.30 32.09
CA ASP A 364 25.74 -6.11 30.94
C ASP A 364 24.37 -6.78 31.11
N TYR A 365 24.06 -7.28 32.31
CA TYR A 365 22.80 -7.96 32.55
C TYR A 365 21.62 -6.99 32.60
N ASP A 366 20.76 -7.09 31.59
CA ASP A 366 19.46 -6.43 31.58
C ASP A 366 18.35 -7.42 32.02
N PRO A 367 17.71 -7.21 33.18
CA PRO A 367 16.58 -8.02 33.61
C PRO A 367 15.35 -7.85 32.70
N TRP A 368 15.15 -6.70 32.05
CA TRP A 368 14.00 -6.48 31.16
C TRP A 368 14.16 -7.19 29.82
N ALA A 369 15.38 -7.42 29.35
CA ALA A 369 15.62 -8.25 28.17
C ALA A 369 15.32 -9.76 28.38
N GLN A 370 15.08 -10.21 29.63
CA GLN A 370 14.91 -11.64 29.91
C GLN A 370 13.50 -12.13 29.54
N PRO A 371 13.34 -13.30 28.89
CA PRO A 371 12.04 -13.85 28.52
C PRO A 371 11.08 -14.03 29.70
N GLY A 372 11.61 -14.35 30.89
CA GLY A 372 10.81 -14.53 32.11
C GLY A 372 10.24 -13.25 32.71
N SER A 373 10.57 -12.08 32.16
CA SER A 373 9.96 -10.81 32.55
C SER A 373 8.62 -10.58 31.84
N TYR A 374 8.35 -11.24 30.71
CA TYR A 374 7.15 -11.03 29.91
C TYR A 374 5.97 -11.84 30.44
N HIS A 375 4.84 -11.18 30.62
CA HIS A 375 3.59 -11.77 31.06
C HIS A 375 2.48 -11.42 30.09
N SER A 376 1.46 -12.29 30.01
CA SER A 376 0.28 -12.00 29.21
C SER A 376 -0.97 -12.66 29.78
N PHE A 377 -2.12 -12.04 29.53
CA PHE A 377 -3.44 -12.58 29.83
C PHE A 377 -4.47 -11.96 28.89
N THR A 378 -5.73 -12.37 28.99
CA THR A 378 -6.80 -11.84 28.16
C THR A 378 -7.88 -11.19 29.02
N ILE A 379 -8.58 -10.22 28.42
CA ILE A 379 -9.80 -9.64 28.98
C ILE A 379 -10.89 -9.85 27.94
N THR A 380 -11.97 -10.51 28.34
CA THR A 380 -13.17 -10.65 27.50
C THR A 380 -14.14 -9.51 27.78
N GLY A 381 -14.76 -8.96 26.74
CA GLY A 381 -15.77 -7.91 26.88
C GLY A 381 -15.29 -6.60 27.51
N ALA A 382 -14.04 -6.21 27.34
CA ALA A 382 -13.53 -4.91 27.78
C ALA A 382 -14.24 -3.77 27.03
N THR A 383 -14.45 -2.63 27.69
CA THR A 383 -15.11 -1.43 27.15
C THR A 383 -14.25 -0.19 27.37
N ALA A 384 -14.76 0.98 26.93
CA ALA A 384 -14.09 2.28 27.13
C ALA A 384 -13.81 2.59 28.62
N GLU A 385 -14.59 2.01 29.53
CA GLU A 385 -14.52 2.21 30.97
C GLU A 385 -13.59 1.21 31.67
N THR A 386 -13.13 0.17 30.98
CA THR A 386 -12.23 -0.83 31.56
C THR A 386 -10.88 -0.20 31.86
N ARG A 387 -10.37 -0.43 33.09
CA ARG A 387 -9.04 -0.06 33.56
C ARG A 387 -8.33 -1.30 34.08
N ILE A 388 -7.02 -1.39 33.94
CA ILE A 388 -6.20 -2.50 34.42
C ILE A 388 -5.62 -2.13 35.78
N ILE A 389 -5.77 -3.00 36.78
CA ILE A 389 -5.15 -2.82 38.10
C ILE A 389 -4.07 -3.87 38.33
N PHE A 390 -2.86 -3.41 38.61
CA PHE A 390 -1.74 -4.25 39.02
C PHE A 390 -1.57 -4.17 40.53
N ILE A 391 -1.37 -5.31 41.19
CA ILE A 391 -1.15 -5.41 42.62
C ILE A 391 0.12 -6.20 42.89
N GLY A 392 1.07 -5.60 43.60
CA GLY A 392 2.32 -6.23 44.01
C GLY A 392 2.14 -7.10 45.25
N GLY A 393 1.59 -8.31 45.08
CA GLY A 393 1.58 -9.35 46.10
C GLY A 393 0.27 -10.15 46.19
N ASP A 394 0.24 -11.16 47.06
CA ASP A 394 -0.96 -11.99 47.27
C ASP A 394 -2.05 -11.32 48.11
N ALA A 395 -1.69 -10.28 48.87
CA ALA A 395 -2.58 -9.42 49.65
C ALA A 395 -2.43 -7.95 49.22
N TRP A 396 -3.40 -7.10 49.55
CA TRP A 396 -3.36 -5.67 49.21
C TRP A 396 -2.99 -4.81 50.44
N ASN A 397 -2.20 -3.76 50.21
CA ASN A 397 -1.78 -2.80 51.24
C ASN A 397 -0.96 -3.47 52.36
N LYS A 398 -1.30 -3.24 53.64
CA LYS A 398 -0.54 -3.78 54.77
C LYS A 398 -0.57 -5.30 54.76
N ALA A 399 0.59 -5.93 54.54
CA ALA A 399 0.72 -7.37 54.41
C ALA A 399 1.95 -7.89 55.18
N THR A 400 1.88 -9.15 55.61
CA THR A 400 3.03 -9.85 56.20
C THR A 400 3.93 -10.34 55.08
N GLY A 401 5.23 -10.07 55.18
CA GLY A 401 6.22 -10.43 54.16
C GLY A 401 6.63 -9.25 53.27
N LYS A 402 7.61 -9.49 52.40
CA LYS A 402 8.14 -8.47 51.47
C LYS A 402 7.79 -8.88 50.04
N ASN A 403 7.13 -7.98 49.32
CA ASN A 403 6.75 -8.19 47.94
C ASN A 403 6.84 -6.87 47.16
N ARG A 404 8.06 -6.53 46.73
CA ARG A 404 8.27 -5.47 45.74
C ARG A 404 8.42 -6.08 44.36
N VAL A 405 7.74 -5.49 43.40
CA VAL A 405 7.81 -5.84 41.98
C VAL A 405 7.91 -4.57 41.17
N PHE A 406 8.53 -4.68 40.01
CA PHE A 406 8.64 -3.61 39.02
C PHE A 406 7.80 -3.96 37.80
N LEU A 407 7.27 -2.95 37.12
CA LEU A 407 6.40 -3.06 35.96
C LEU A 407 6.89 -2.15 34.86
N ASP A 408 6.81 -2.65 33.63
CA ASP A 408 7.12 -1.88 32.42
C ASP A 408 6.36 -2.45 31.20
N ASN A 409 6.39 -1.73 30.07
CA ASN A 409 5.98 -2.17 28.74
C ASN A 409 4.59 -2.81 28.69
N LEU A 410 3.58 -2.10 29.24
CA LEU A 410 2.18 -2.48 29.13
C LEU A 410 1.69 -2.25 27.70
N GLU A 411 1.11 -3.26 27.09
CA GLU A 411 0.43 -3.18 25.80
C GLU A 411 -0.92 -3.91 25.89
N VAL A 412 -1.94 -3.31 25.28
CA VAL A 412 -3.29 -3.85 25.16
C VAL A 412 -3.66 -3.85 23.70
N VAL A 413 -3.89 -5.04 23.15
CA VAL A 413 -4.26 -5.22 21.75
C VAL A 413 -5.60 -5.94 21.60
N ARG A 414 -6.36 -5.61 20.55
CA ARG A 414 -7.57 -6.34 20.16
C ARG A 414 -7.23 -7.81 19.87
N LEU A 415 -8.00 -8.74 20.41
CA LEU A 415 -7.94 -10.14 20.00
C LEU A 415 -8.71 -10.29 18.69
N LYS A 416 -8.02 -10.82 17.67
CA LYS A 416 -8.67 -11.20 16.41
C LYS A 416 -9.70 -12.30 16.71
N GLN A 417 -10.94 -12.08 16.29
CA GLN A 417 -12.03 -13.06 16.40
C GLN A 417 -11.85 -14.23 15.45
#